data_AF-A0A257VT71-F1
#
_entry.id   AF-A0A257VT71-F1
#
_cell.length_a   1.000
_cell.length_b   1.000
_cell.length_c   1.000
_cell.angle_alpha   90.00
_cell.angle_beta   90.00
_cell.angle_gamma   90.00
#
_symmetry.space_group_name_H-M   'P 1'
#
loop_
_entity.id
_entity.type
_entity.pdbx_description
1 polymer ?
#
loop_
_entity_poly.entity_id
_entity_poly.type
_entity_poly.pdbx_seq_one_letter_code
_entity_poly.pdbx_strand_id
1 'polypeptide(L)'
;MRKYEPKPLRVFLQDGRNDNNIYAGSWWVANQDMASAFEWAGYEYTFVVGEEKHNAIHGSAILPDAMRWLWKDPAKPISNRVRPGDRQFSRMIAGDSKWELVSEGHQFTEGPAVDREGNLYFSDPRASKIWRMIDGKVSLFKEDTGNANGLMFGPDGKLYACENGRRRIVAYDVKTGVATPVVTDVTSNDLVINAKGEIWFTDPTAKKVWYVRPGSEKKLVHEGFEFPNGIMLSPDQTLLTVADSRSKWVWSFQIGPDGGLLNGQPFYRLETNDQSSASSADGMTMDTEGYLWVTTNTGLQICDQPGRVTAILNKPQPGSLSNVVFAGKELDTVYVTAGDKVFRRKVNRKGLTPWSPVKPPKPGL
;
A
#
# COMPACT_ATOMS: atom_id res chain seq x y z
N MET A 1 -18.64 2.65 -3.44
CA MET A 1 -18.28 2.69 -2.00
C MET A 1 -16.98 3.43 -1.82
N ARG A 2 -16.88 4.30 -0.81
CA ARG A 2 -15.67 5.07 -0.50
C ARG A 2 -14.55 4.16 0.00
N LYS A 3 -13.36 4.31 -0.59
CA LYS A 3 -12.16 3.51 -0.22
C LYS A 3 -11.15 4.30 0.62
N TYR A 4 -11.17 5.63 0.55
CA TYR A 4 -10.26 6.49 1.31
C TYR A 4 -10.65 6.62 2.78
N GLU A 5 -9.63 6.84 3.61
CA GLU A 5 -9.81 7.25 5.01
C GLU A 5 -10.78 8.43 5.12
N PRO A 6 -11.70 8.41 6.10
CA PRO A 6 -12.59 9.53 6.30
C PRO A 6 -11.80 10.77 6.73
N LYS A 7 -12.10 11.89 6.08
CA LYS A 7 -11.61 13.19 6.53
C LYS A 7 -12.54 13.67 7.66
N PRO A 8 -12.02 14.38 8.68
CA PRO A 8 -12.82 14.95 9.76
C PRO A 8 -13.65 16.12 9.25
N LEU A 9 -14.67 15.81 8.45
CA LEU A 9 -15.54 16.80 7.81
C LEU A 9 -16.91 16.78 8.45
N ARG A 10 -17.49 17.97 8.49
CA ARG A 10 -18.87 18.21 8.84
C ARG A 10 -19.58 18.70 7.58
N VAL A 11 -20.71 18.09 7.24
CA VAL A 11 -21.41 18.35 5.97
C VAL A 11 -22.82 18.84 6.23
N PHE A 12 -23.15 20.03 5.75
CA PHE A 12 -24.51 20.53 5.70
C PHE A 12 -25.03 20.34 4.28
N LEU A 13 -25.94 19.38 4.08
CA LEU A 13 -26.58 19.13 2.81
C LEU A 13 -27.97 19.77 2.82
N GLN A 14 -28.28 20.55 1.78
CA GLN A 14 -29.61 21.13 1.60
C GLN A 14 -30.14 20.73 0.23
N ASP A 15 -31.43 20.40 0.17
CA ASP A 15 -32.14 20.19 -1.09
C ASP A 15 -33.62 20.61 -0.99
N GLY A 16 -34.34 20.65 -2.09
CA GLY A 16 -35.78 20.87 -2.18
C GLY A 16 -36.51 19.65 -2.78
N ARG A 17 -37.70 19.32 -2.27
CA ARG A 17 -38.53 18.22 -2.79
C ARG A 17 -38.91 18.40 -4.27
N ASN A 18 -38.91 19.65 -4.74
CA ASN A 18 -39.24 20.01 -6.12
C ASN A 18 -38.00 20.38 -6.94
N ASP A 19 -36.79 20.01 -6.49
CA ASP A 19 -35.56 20.23 -7.27
C ASP A 19 -35.59 19.49 -8.62
N ASN A 20 -34.62 19.77 -9.47
CA ASN A 20 -34.57 19.34 -10.84
C ASN A 20 -34.78 17.82 -11.01
N ASN A 21 -35.69 17.49 -11.92
CA ASN A 21 -35.84 16.16 -12.46
C ASN A 21 -35.72 16.27 -13.98
N ILE A 22 -34.51 15.99 -14.49
CA ILE A 22 -34.11 16.28 -15.86
C ILE A 22 -33.56 15.01 -16.53
N TYR A 23 -33.07 15.11 -17.77
CA TYR A 23 -32.52 13.98 -18.53
C TYR A 23 -31.37 13.23 -17.80
N ALA A 24 -30.70 13.89 -16.85
CA ALA A 24 -29.63 13.32 -16.02
C ALA A 24 -30.13 12.69 -14.69
N GLY A 25 -31.45 12.61 -14.48
CA GLY A 25 -32.08 12.01 -13.30
C GLY A 25 -32.71 13.02 -12.34
N SER A 26 -33.25 12.50 -11.23
CA SER A 26 -33.84 13.29 -10.14
C SER A 26 -32.77 13.70 -9.14
N TRP A 27 -32.55 15.00 -9.02
CA TRP A 27 -31.57 15.56 -8.08
C TRP A 27 -32.00 15.37 -6.63
N TRP A 28 -33.32 15.47 -6.38
CA TRP A 28 -33.94 15.13 -5.10
C TRP A 28 -33.62 13.71 -4.62
N VAL A 29 -33.73 12.72 -5.49
CA VAL A 29 -33.39 11.33 -5.15
C VAL A 29 -31.87 11.18 -4.99
N ALA A 30 -31.08 11.78 -5.87
CA ALA A 30 -29.61 11.71 -5.79
C ALA A 30 -29.05 12.31 -4.48
N ASN A 31 -29.64 13.39 -3.96
CA ASN A 31 -29.22 14.00 -2.70
C ASN A 31 -29.65 13.19 -1.47
N GLN A 32 -30.76 12.45 -1.53
CA GLN A 32 -31.10 11.46 -0.50
C GLN A 32 -30.08 10.31 -0.47
N ASP A 33 -29.69 9.80 -1.64
CA ASP A 33 -28.64 8.79 -1.74
C ASP A 33 -27.31 9.31 -1.20
N MET A 34 -26.97 10.58 -1.48
CA MET A 34 -25.79 11.24 -0.92
C MET A 34 -25.87 11.37 0.61
N ALA A 35 -27.02 11.77 1.16
CA ALA A 35 -27.25 11.84 2.60
C ALA A 35 -27.05 10.47 3.28
N SER A 36 -27.65 9.43 2.70
CA SER A 36 -27.47 8.03 3.13
C SER A 36 -26.00 7.60 3.05
N ALA A 37 -25.29 8.00 1.98
CA ALA A 37 -23.87 7.73 1.84
C ALA A 37 -23.01 8.46 2.90
N PHE A 38 -23.35 9.69 3.29
CA PHE A 38 -22.68 10.38 4.40
C PHE A 38 -22.90 9.67 5.74
N GLU A 39 -24.12 9.20 5.97
CA GLU A 39 -24.43 8.41 7.17
C GLU A 39 -23.61 7.12 7.21
N TRP A 40 -23.67 6.34 6.14
CA TRP A 40 -22.92 5.09 5.97
C TRP A 40 -21.42 5.33 6.11
N ALA A 41 -20.90 6.42 5.53
CA ALA A 41 -19.51 6.84 5.66
C ALA A 41 -19.17 7.48 7.03
N GLY A 42 -20.13 7.52 7.97
CA GLY A 42 -20.03 8.00 9.35
C GLY A 42 -19.49 9.41 9.51
N TYR A 43 -19.85 10.28 8.56
CA TYR A 43 -19.62 11.71 8.70
C TYR A 43 -20.58 12.32 9.71
N GLU A 44 -20.16 13.44 10.30
CA GLU A 44 -21.11 14.34 10.92
C GLU A 44 -21.81 15.11 9.80
N TYR A 45 -23.08 14.78 9.54
CA TYR A 45 -23.85 15.44 8.50
C TYR A 45 -25.24 15.84 9.00
N THR A 46 -25.86 16.77 8.30
CA THR A 46 -27.30 17.03 8.38
C THR A 46 -27.85 17.18 6.96
N PHE A 47 -29.11 16.79 6.76
CA PHE A 47 -29.81 16.94 5.50
C PHE A 47 -31.10 17.73 5.72
N VAL A 48 -31.13 18.96 5.21
CA VAL A 48 -32.25 19.90 5.39
C VAL A 48 -33.03 20.01 4.08
N VAL A 49 -34.34 19.80 4.17
CA VAL A 49 -35.22 19.64 3.00
C VAL A 49 -36.25 20.75 2.98
N GLY A 50 -36.29 21.50 1.87
CA GLY A 50 -37.34 22.48 1.58
C GLY A 50 -38.34 21.97 0.54
N GLU A 51 -39.29 22.83 0.15
CA GLU A 51 -40.26 22.56 -0.94
C GLU A 51 -39.87 23.25 -2.27
N GLU A 52 -38.77 24.01 -2.29
CA GLU A 52 -38.39 24.82 -3.45
C GLU A 52 -37.84 23.98 -4.63
N LYS A 53 -37.79 24.62 -5.81
CA LYS A 53 -37.10 24.09 -7.01
C LYS A 53 -35.59 24.42 -6.95
N HIS A 54 -34.88 24.25 -8.07
CA HIS A 54 -33.49 24.68 -8.22
C HIS A 54 -33.34 26.21 -8.20
N ASN A 55 -33.46 26.81 -7.02
CA ASN A 55 -33.41 28.25 -6.81
C ASN A 55 -32.75 28.59 -5.45
N ALA A 56 -32.50 29.88 -5.21
CA ALA A 56 -31.82 30.34 -4.00
C ALA A 56 -32.75 30.59 -2.80
N ILE A 57 -34.07 30.42 -2.92
CA ILE A 57 -35.05 30.88 -1.93
C ILE A 57 -34.84 30.17 -0.59
N HIS A 58 -34.88 28.84 -0.58
CA HIS A 58 -34.71 28.07 0.66
C HIS A 58 -33.26 28.16 1.18
N GLY A 59 -32.27 27.95 0.31
CA GLY A 59 -30.85 27.95 0.70
C GLY A 59 -30.40 29.28 1.33
N SER A 60 -30.85 30.42 0.78
CA SER A 60 -30.53 31.74 1.35
C SER A 60 -31.22 31.99 2.69
N ALA A 61 -32.48 31.55 2.84
CA ALA A 61 -33.23 31.71 4.07
C ALA A 61 -32.59 30.95 5.25
N ILE A 62 -32.01 29.76 5.00
CA ILE A 62 -31.41 28.92 6.05
C ILE A 62 -29.89 29.10 6.19
N LEU A 63 -29.26 29.98 5.40
CA LEU A 63 -27.82 30.17 5.44
C LEU A 63 -27.29 30.47 6.85
N PRO A 64 -27.92 31.35 7.68
CA PRO A 64 -27.48 31.55 9.05
C PRO A 64 -27.48 30.27 9.90
N ASP A 65 -28.47 29.40 9.73
CA ASP A 65 -28.57 28.13 10.46
C ASP A 65 -27.54 27.12 9.98
N ALA A 66 -27.29 27.07 8.67
CA ALA A 66 -26.22 26.28 8.10
C ALA A 66 -24.85 26.67 8.68
N MET A 67 -24.57 27.97 8.77
CA MET A 67 -23.33 28.49 9.36
C MET A 67 -23.22 28.16 10.86
N ARG A 68 -24.30 28.33 11.63
CA ARG A 68 -24.30 27.94 13.06
C ARG A 68 -24.03 26.45 13.23
N TRP A 69 -24.63 25.60 12.40
CA TRP A 69 -24.45 24.16 12.49
C TRP A 69 -23.04 23.73 12.06
N LEU A 70 -22.51 24.30 10.97
CA LEU A 70 -21.16 24.00 10.47
C LEU A 70 -20.08 24.40 11.48
N TRP A 71 -20.25 25.52 12.17
CA TRP A 71 -19.31 26.03 13.18
C TRP A 71 -19.69 25.72 14.64
N LYS A 72 -20.66 24.82 14.88
CA LYS A 72 -21.03 24.45 16.25
C LYS A 72 -19.83 23.85 16.98
N ASP A 73 -19.71 24.17 18.26
CA ASP A 73 -18.67 23.69 19.16
C ASP A 73 -17.25 23.80 18.57
N PRO A 74 -16.76 25.02 18.26
CA PRO A 74 -15.44 25.20 17.62
C PRO A 74 -14.29 24.64 18.48
N ALA A 75 -14.50 24.49 19.79
CA ALA A 75 -13.55 23.87 20.70
C ALA A 75 -13.47 22.33 20.58
N LYS A 76 -14.41 21.68 19.89
CA LYS A 76 -14.48 20.22 19.75
C LYS A 76 -14.09 19.82 18.31
N PRO A 77 -12.93 19.18 18.10
CA PRO A 77 -12.54 18.69 16.79
C PRO A 77 -13.57 17.74 16.21
N ILE A 78 -13.82 17.83 14.90
CA ILE A 78 -14.69 16.89 14.19
C ILE A 78 -14.02 15.52 14.21
N SER A 79 -14.68 14.53 14.81
CA SER A 79 -14.21 13.14 14.84
C SER A 79 -15.01 12.31 13.85
N ASN A 80 -14.34 11.46 13.07
CA ASN A 80 -15.02 10.47 12.26
C ASN A 80 -15.74 9.47 13.16
N ARG A 81 -17.03 9.24 12.96
CA ARG A 81 -17.74 8.18 13.69
C ARG A 81 -17.33 6.83 13.10
N VAL A 82 -16.76 5.95 13.94
CA VAL A 82 -16.53 4.55 13.60
C VAL A 82 -17.61 3.74 14.33
N ARG A 83 -18.60 3.23 13.60
CA ARG A 83 -19.62 2.35 14.16
C ARG A 83 -19.09 0.91 14.12
N PRO A 84 -19.21 0.12 15.20
CA PRO A 84 -18.90 -1.32 15.17
C PRO A 84 -19.72 -2.01 14.07
N GLY A 85 -19.05 -2.64 13.10
CA GLY A 85 -19.70 -3.36 11.99
C GLY A 85 -19.65 -2.65 10.62
N ASP A 86 -19.48 -1.33 10.57
CA ASP A 86 -19.80 -0.56 9.36
C ASP A 86 -18.66 -0.34 8.36
N ARG A 87 -17.41 -0.75 8.63
CA ARG A 87 -16.32 -0.58 7.65
C ARG A 87 -15.28 -1.68 7.70
N GLN A 88 -15.02 -2.30 6.53
CA GLN A 88 -13.76 -3.01 6.30
C GLN A 88 -12.55 -2.10 6.59
N PHE A 89 -12.62 -0.82 6.18
CA PHE A 89 -11.59 0.18 6.47
C PHE A 89 -11.28 0.35 7.97
N SER A 90 -12.30 0.40 8.84
CA SER A 90 -12.11 0.61 10.30
C SER A 90 -11.45 -0.57 11.01
N ARG A 91 -11.48 -1.76 10.41
CA ARG A 91 -10.76 -2.94 10.90
C ARG A 91 -9.28 -2.89 10.54
N MET A 92 -8.87 -2.06 9.58
CA MET A 92 -7.47 -2.02 9.12
C MET A 92 -6.59 -1.15 10.01
N ILE A 93 -7.11 -0.05 10.57
CA ILE A 93 -6.33 0.96 11.31
C ILE A 93 -6.58 0.85 12.82
N ALA A 94 -5.52 1.00 13.60
CA ALA A 94 -5.59 1.06 15.06
C ALA A 94 -6.16 2.42 15.52
N GLY A 95 -7.47 2.47 15.78
CA GLY A 95 -8.12 3.69 16.29
C GLY A 95 -7.96 4.89 15.34
N ASP A 96 -7.43 5.99 15.86
CA ASP A 96 -7.13 7.22 15.13
C ASP A 96 -5.66 7.35 14.68
N SER A 97 -4.88 6.27 14.78
CA SER A 97 -3.47 6.16 14.41
C SER A 97 -3.14 6.95 13.13
N LYS A 98 -2.11 7.79 13.21
CA LYS A 98 -1.62 8.65 12.11
C LYS A 98 -0.27 8.19 11.61
N TRP A 99 0.15 8.75 10.47
CA TRP A 99 1.52 8.60 10.02
C TRP A 99 2.48 9.34 10.96
N GLU A 100 3.53 8.68 11.37
CA GLU A 100 4.62 9.22 12.16
C GLU A 100 5.89 9.23 11.31
N LEU A 101 6.64 10.33 11.35
CA LEU A 101 7.94 10.41 10.68
C LEU A 101 8.95 9.52 11.42
N VAL A 102 9.66 8.69 10.67
CA VAL A 102 10.72 7.80 11.19
C VAL A 102 12.10 8.35 10.83
N SER A 103 12.28 8.79 9.59
CA SER A 103 13.56 9.29 9.09
C SER A 103 13.34 10.21 7.91
N GLU A 104 14.23 11.21 7.73
CA GLU A 104 14.21 12.15 6.62
C GLU A 104 15.63 12.58 6.22
N GLY A 105 15.74 13.31 5.10
CA GLY A 105 17.03 13.80 4.58
C GLY A 105 17.74 12.80 3.65
N HIS A 106 17.03 11.79 3.16
CA HIS A 106 17.54 10.81 2.19
C HIS A 106 17.46 11.37 0.77
N GLN A 107 18.18 10.77 -0.19
CA GLN A 107 18.04 11.17 -1.59
C GLN A 107 16.82 10.51 -2.26
N PHE A 108 16.58 9.23 -1.97
CA PHE A 108 15.37 8.51 -2.34
C PHE A 108 15.25 7.24 -1.49
N THR A 109 14.26 7.13 -0.62
CA THR A 109 14.04 5.95 0.22
C THR A 109 13.33 4.85 -0.55
N GLU A 110 13.75 3.60 -0.40
CA GLU A 110 13.20 2.41 -1.06
C GLU A 110 13.35 1.15 -0.20
N GLY A 111 12.84 0.03 -0.71
CA GLY A 111 13.13 -1.33 -0.24
C GLY A 111 13.12 -1.51 1.28
N PRO A 112 12.07 -1.11 2.01
CA PRO A 112 12.00 -1.38 3.43
C PRO A 112 11.87 -2.89 3.67
N ALA A 113 12.68 -3.44 4.57
CA ALA A 113 12.70 -4.85 4.93
C ALA A 113 12.72 -5.03 6.45
N VAL A 114 12.26 -6.17 6.95
CA VAL A 114 12.19 -6.47 8.39
C VAL A 114 12.95 -7.76 8.72
N ASP A 115 13.73 -7.73 9.80
CA ASP A 115 14.40 -8.93 10.33
C ASP A 115 13.52 -9.71 11.32
N ARG A 116 14.09 -10.75 11.96
CA ARG A 116 13.36 -11.61 12.91
C ARG A 116 13.00 -10.92 14.20
N GLU A 117 13.78 -9.93 14.59
CA GLU A 117 13.59 -9.14 15.80
C GLU A 117 12.60 -7.98 15.59
N GLY A 118 12.14 -7.78 14.35
CA GLY A 118 11.22 -6.71 13.97
C GLY A 118 11.93 -5.39 13.70
N ASN A 119 13.26 -5.38 13.53
CA ASN A 119 14.01 -4.20 13.15
C ASN A 119 13.77 -3.89 11.67
N LEU A 120 13.75 -2.60 11.35
CA LEU A 120 13.55 -2.12 9.99
C LEU A 120 14.92 -1.89 9.32
N TYR A 121 15.04 -2.26 8.06
CA TYR A 121 16.09 -1.84 7.14
C TYR A 121 15.43 -1.14 5.96
N PHE A 122 16.10 -0.19 5.32
CA PHE A 122 15.60 0.45 4.09
C PHE A 122 16.77 0.98 3.27
N SER A 123 16.61 1.04 1.96
CA SER A 123 17.64 1.51 1.05
C SER A 123 17.49 3.01 0.77
N ASP A 124 18.61 3.66 0.49
CA ASP A 124 18.69 4.92 -0.24
C ASP A 124 19.52 4.68 -1.51
N PRO A 125 18.88 4.23 -2.62
CA PRO A 125 19.61 3.78 -3.79
C PRO A 125 20.41 4.91 -4.44
N ARG A 126 19.92 6.16 -4.36
CA ARG A 126 20.59 7.33 -4.95
C ARG A 126 21.81 7.74 -4.14
N ALA A 127 21.75 7.63 -2.81
CA ALA A 127 22.91 7.83 -1.95
C ALA A 127 23.84 6.60 -1.85
N SER A 128 23.48 5.46 -2.45
CA SER A 128 24.21 4.19 -2.37
C SER A 128 24.41 3.72 -0.91
N LYS A 129 23.33 3.79 -0.12
CA LYS A 129 23.31 3.44 1.31
C LYS A 129 22.16 2.51 1.66
N ILE A 130 22.33 1.74 2.73
CA ILE A 130 21.26 1.04 3.43
C ILE A 130 21.30 1.52 4.88
N TRP A 131 20.14 1.88 5.39
CA TRP A 131 19.90 2.31 6.76
C TRP A 131 19.16 1.24 7.53
N ARG A 132 19.23 1.31 8.86
CA ARG A 132 18.46 0.46 9.75
C ARG A 132 17.90 1.22 10.94
N MET A 133 16.79 0.75 11.47
CA MET A 133 16.20 1.21 12.71
C MET A 133 16.11 0.04 13.70
N ILE A 134 16.85 0.15 14.79
CA ILE A 134 16.85 -0.81 15.91
C ILE A 134 16.46 -0.03 17.16
N ASP A 135 15.52 -0.56 17.94
CA ASP A 135 14.99 0.09 19.15
C ASP A 135 14.57 1.56 18.92
N GLY A 136 13.98 1.83 17.74
CA GLY A 136 13.52 3.17 17.35
C GLY A 136 14.62 4.13 16.90
N LYS A 137 15.89 3.72 16.92
CA LYS A 137 17.02 4.57 16.49
C LYS A 137 17.46 4.23 15.07
N VAL A 138 17.39 5.22 14.18
CA VAL A 138 17.90 5.09 12.81
C VAL A 138 19.41 5.29 12.78
N SER A 139 20.12 4.42 12.06
CA SER A 139 21.58 4.46 11.87
C SER A 139 21.96 3.86 10.52
N LEU A 140 23.15 4.23 10.01
CA LEU A 140 23.69 3.65 8.80
C LEU A 140 24.01 2.17 9.03
N PHE A 141 23.55 1.29 8.14
CA PHE A 141 23.95 -0.12 8.14
C PHE A 141 25.12 -0.34 7.19
N LYS A 142 25.00 0.14 5.94
CA LYS A 142 25.99 -0.09 4.89
C LYS A 142 26.06 1.10 3.94
N GLU A 143 27.28 1.47 3.57
CA GLU A 143 27.58 2.40 2.47
C GLU A 143 28.21 1.65 1.29
N ASP A 144 28.32 2.35 0.16
CA ASP A 144 28.82 1.81 -1.11
C ASP A 144 28.04 0.55 -1.53
N THR A 145 26.72 0.63 -1.42
CA THR A 145 25.82 -0.50 -1.65
C THR A 145 25.59 -0.81 -3.12
N GLY A 146 26.24 -0.08 -4.03
CA GLY A 146 26.07 -0.23 -5.47
C GLY A 146 24.65 0.10 -5.91
N ASN A 147 24.07 1.16 -5.33
CA ASN A 147 22.68 1.57 -5.57
C ASN A 147 21.69 0.44 -5.25
N ALA A 148 21.85 -0.21 -4.08
CA ALA A 148 20.90 -1.21 -3.59
C ALA A 148 19.48 -0.61 -3.58
N ASN A 149 18.52 -1.32 -4.19
CA ASN A 149 17.12 -0.92 -4.32
C ASN A 149 16.21 -1.76 -3.40
N GLY A 150 15.39 -2.66 -3.94
CA GLY A 150 14.57 -3.59 -3.15
C GLY A 150 15.42 -4.44 -2.20
N LEU A 151 14.93 -4.59 -0.98
CA LEU A 151 15.57 -5.37 0.07
C LEU A 151 14.58 -6.42 0.60
N MET A 152 15.08 -7.58 0.99
CA MET A 152 14.29 -8.57 1.70
C MET A 152 15.17 -9.47 2.57
N PHE A 153 14.71 -9.82 3.78
CA PHE A 153 15.39 -10.82 4.59
C PHE A 153 15.07 -12.23 4.09
N GLY A 154 16.08 -13.09 3.99
CA GLY A 154 15.91 -14.50 3.68
C GLY A 154 15.62 -15.36 4.92
N PRO A 155 15.19 -16.62 4.74
CA PRO A 155 15.01 -17.57 5.85
C PRO A 155 16.33 -17.92 6.55
N ASP A 156 17.48 -17.62 5.96
CA ASP A 156 18.80 -17.77 6.58
C ASP A 156 19.19 -16.58 7.47
N GLY A 157 18.36 -15.53 7.55
CA GLY A 157 18.61 -14.33 8.33
C GLY A 157 19.53 -13.30 7.67
N LYS A 158 19.90 -13.50 6.41
CA LYS A 158 20.66 -12.50 5.64
C LYS A 158 19.73 -11.47 5.01
N LEU A 159 20.26 -10.27 4.78
CA LEU A 159 19.58 -9.20 4.07
C LEU A 159 19.94 -9.27 2.58
N TYR A 160 18.99 -9.61 1.73
CA TYR A 160 19.17 -9.65 0.29
C TYR A 160 18.85 -8.28 -0.31
N ALA A 161 19.60 -7.89 -1.34
CA ALA A 161 19.47 -6.58 -1.97
C ALA A 161 19.63 -6.63 -3.50
N CYS A 162 18.76 -5.91 -4.20
CA CYS A 162 18.86 -5.60 -5.62
C CYS A 162 19.96 -4.54 -5.87
N GLU A 163 21.19 -4.96 -6.12
CA GLU A 163 22.36 -4.08 -6.28
C GLU A 163 22.58 -3.71 -7.75
N ASN A 164 21.82 -2.71 -8.21
CA ASN A 164 21.73 -2.37 -9.63
C ASN A 164 23.00 -1.75 -10.22
N GLY A 165 23.72 -0.93 -9.45
CA GLY A 165 24.96 -0.29 -9.89
C GLY A 165 26.07 -1.31 -10.22
N ARG A 166 26.01 -2.51 -9.61
CA ARG A 166 26.93 -3.62 -9.90
C ARG A 166 26.25 -4.79 -10.62
N ARG A 167 25.02 -4.59 -11.10
CA ARG A 167 24.22 -5.55 -11.88
C ARG A 167 24.13 -6.94 -11.23
N ARG A 168 23.79 -6.99 -9.94
CA ARG A 168 23.74 -8.24 -9.18
C ARG A 168 22.70 -8.19 -8.07
N ILE A 169 22.31 -9.36 -7.57
CA ILE A 169 21.66 -9.49 -6.26
C ILE A 169 22.68 -10.05 -5.29
N VAL A 170 22.75 -9.46 -4.10
CA VAL A 170 23.68 -9.87 -3.03
C VAL A 170 22.92 -10.26 -1.78
N ALA A 171 23.53 -11.11 -0.95
CA ALA A 171 23.12 -11.38 0.41
C ALA A 171 24.14 -10.78 1.38
N TYR A 172 23.70 -9.88 2.24
CA TYR A 172 24.50 -9.28 3.30
C TYR A 172 24.38 -10.10 4.58
N ASP A 173 25.52 -10.45 5.16
CA ASP A 173 25.58 -10.85 6.57
C ASP A 173 25.37 -9.59 7.43
N VAL A 174 24.30 -9.55 8.22
CA VAL A 174 23.92 -8.34 8.97
C VAL A 174 24.82 -8.03 10.18
N LYS A 175 25.65 -8.98 10.60
CA LYS A 175 26.61 -8.78 11.71
C LYS A 175 27.90 -8.15 11.22
N THR A 176 28.37 -8.59 10.05
CA THR A 176 29.68 -8.21 9.49
C THR A 176 29.57 -7.17 8.37
N GLY A 177 28.40 -7.03 7.75
CA GLY A 177 28.18 -6.18 6.58
C GLY A 177 28.80 -6.72 5.28
N VAL A 178 29.29 -7.96 5.29
CA VAL A 178 29.89 -8.61 4.12
C VAL A 178 28.80 -8.98 3.10
N ALA A 179 28.99 -8.57 1.85
CA ALA A 179 28.11 -8.91 0.74
C ALA A 179 28.61 -10.16 0.01
N THR A 180 27.74 -11.15 -0.21
CA THR A 180 28.01 -12.30 -1.07
C THR A 180 27.09 -12.24 -2.30
N PRO A 181 27.64 -12.23 -3.53
CA PRO A 181 26.83 -12.31 -4.74
C PRO A 181 25.98 -13.59 -4.77
N VAL A 182 24.70 -13.43 -5.10
CA VAL A 182 23.73 -14.53 -5.26
C VAL A 182 23.46 -14.79 -6.74
N VAL A 183 23.29 -13.74 -7.52
CA VAL A 183 23.20 -13.79 -8.97
C VAL A 183 23.87 -12.54 -9.56
N THR A 184 24.62 -12.71 -10.64
CA THR A 184 25.33 -11.63 -11.35
C THR A 184 24.74 -11.39 -12.73
N ASP A 185 25.16 -10.29 -13.36
CA ASP A 185 24.77 -9.89 -14.70
C ASP A 185 23.24 -9.77 -14.87
N VAL A 186 22.60 -9.19 -13.85
CA VAL A 186 21.16 -8.94 -13.78
C VAL A 186 20.87 -7.46 -13.52
N THR A 187 19.77 -6.98 -14.07
CA THR A 187 19.07 -5.80 -13.54
C THR A 187 17.91 -6.27 -12.70
N SER A 188 17.58 -5.50 -11.66
CA SER A 188 16.53 -5.87 -10.71
C SER A 188 15.86 -4.64 -10.12
N ASN A 189 14.63 -4.74 -9.64
CA ASN A 189 14.02 -3.66 -8.86
C ASN A 189 13.68 -4.15 -7.47
N ASP A 190 12.76 -5.09 -7.39
CA ASP A 190 12.31 -5.68 -6.14
C ASP A 190 12.46 -7.20 -6.17
N LEU A 191 12.51 -7.83 -4.99
CA LEU A 191 12.66 -9.27 -4.86
C LEU A 191 11.77 -9.84 -3.76
N VAL A 192 11.39 -11.11 -3.92
CA VAL A 192 10.73 -11.88 -2.87
C VAL A 192 11.41 -13.22 -2.69
N ILE A 193 11.56 -13.63 -1.43
CA ILE A 193 12.22 -14.89 -1.04
C ILE A 193 11.22 -15.76 -0.31
N ASN A 194 11.16 -17.05 -0.62
CA ASN A 194 10.31 -17.98 0.11
C ASN A 194 11.02 -18.67 1.28
N ALA A 195 10.27 -19.45 2.07
CA ALA A 195 10.81 -20.22 3.20
C ALA A 195 11.90 -21.24 2.81
N LYS A 196 11.99 -21.62 1.53
CA LYS A 196 13.03 -22.51 0.99
C LYS A 196 14.28 -21.75 0.50
N GLY A 197 14.28 -20.42 0.58
CA GLY A 197 15.34 -19.56 0.07
C GLY A 197 15.29 -19.35 -1.44
N GLU A 198 14.24 -19.78 -2.12
CA GLU A 198 14.05 -19.53 -3.55
C GLU A 198 13.62 -18.07 -3.76
N ILE A 199 14.15 -17.42 -4.81
CA ILE A 199 14.02 -15.98 -5.02
C ILE A 199 13.31 -15.74 -6.35
N TRP A 200 12.33 -14.85 -6.34
CA TRP A 200 11.77 -14.22 -7.54
C TRP A 200 12.12 -12.74 -7.51
N PHE A 201 12.43 -12.15 -8.66
CA PHE A 201 12.72 -10.72 -8.74
C PHE A 201 12.23 -10.12 -10.04
N THR A 202 11.90 -8.83 -9.97
CA THR A 202 11.46 -8.05 -11.12
C THR A 202 12.63 -7.36 -11.79
N ASP A 203 12.59 -7.29 -13.12
CA ASP A 203 13.56 -6.60 -13.95
C ASP A 203 12.81 -5.62 -14.86
N PRO A 204 12.57 -4.37 -14.41
CA PRO A 204 11.80 -3.41 -15.19
C PRO A 204 12.45 -3.06 -16.52
N THR A 205 13.79 -2.99 -16.56
CA THR A 205 14.55 -2.65 -17.78
C THR A 205 14.35 -3.70 -18.85
N ALA A 206 14.40 -4.99 -18.48
CA ALA A 206 14.17 -6.08 -19.41
C ALA A 206 12.68 -6.45 -19.57
N LYS A 207 11.78 -5.84 -18.80
CA LYS A 207 10.35 -6.17 -18.72
C LYS A 207 10.08 -7.64 -18.35
N LYS A 208 10.88 -8.18 -17.43
CA LYS A 208 10.91 -9.61 -17.08
C LYS A 208 10.74 -9.86 -15.59
N VAL A 209 10.31 -11.08 -15.28
CA VAL A 209 10.38 -11.66 -13.93
C VAL A 209 11.24 -12.90 -14.00
N TRP A 210 12.19 -12.96 -13.09
CA TRP A 210 13.17 -14.03 -13.01
C TRP A 210 12.98 -14.82 -11.72
N TYR A 211 13.43 -16.06 -11.76
CA TYR A 211 13.46 -16.99 -10.64
C TYR A 211 14.87 -17.52 -10.46
N VAL A 212 15.33 -17.68 -9.22
CA VAL A 212 16.59 -18.33 -8.90
C VAL A 212 16.44 -19.19 -7.65
N ARG A 213 16.80 -20.47 -7.78
CA ARG A 213 17.00 -21.37 -6.64
C ARG A 213 18.41 -21.16 -6.09
N PRO A 214 18.65 -21.23 -4.77
CA PRO A 214 19.98 -21.17 -4.20
C PRO A 214 20.98 -22.09 -4.91
N GLY A 215 22.12 -21.54 -5.33
CA GLY A 215 23.19 -22.28 -6.01
C GLY A 215 22.89 -22.70 -7.46
N SER A 216 21.77 -22.24 -8.04
CA SER A 216 21.39 -22.54 -9.43
C SER A 216 21.47 -21.28 -10.29
N GLU A 217 21.45 -21.44 -11.62
CA GLU A 217 21.30 -20.32 -12.55
C GLU A 217 19.90 -19.70 -12.48
N LYS A 218 19.81 -18.43 -12.87
CA LYS A 218 18.52 -17.73 -13.00
C LYS A 218 17.71 -18.31 -14.17
N LYS A 219 16.39 -18.35 -14.02
CA LYS A 219 15.41 -18.80 -15.01
C LYS A 219 14.42 -17.68 -15.31
N LEU A 220 14.16 -17.42 -16.58
CA LEU A 220 13.05 -16.55 -17.00
C LEU A 220 11.73 -17.24 -16.67
N VAL A 221 10.84 -16.58 -15.94
CA VAL A 221 9.53 -17.15 -15.57
C VAL A 221 8.34 -16.34 -16.07
N HIS A 222 8.52 -15.07 -16.42
CA HIS A 222 7.50 -14.28 -17.10
C HIS A 222 8.10 -13.09 -17.86
N GLU A 223 7.45 -12.68 -18.95
CA GLU A 223 7.73 -11.45 -19.70
C GLU A 223 6.42 -10.85 -20.23
N GLY A 224 6.48 -9.62 -20.76
CA GLY A 224 5.30 -8.94 -21.34
C GLY A 224 4.60 -7.94 -20.42
N PHE A 225 5.17 -7.65 -19.26
CA PHE A 225 4.75 -6.50 -18.43
C PHE A 225 5.19 -5.18 -19.06
N GLU A 226 4.45 -4.09 -18.81
CA GLU A 226 4.92 -2.77 -19.24
C GLU A 226 6.03 -2.23 -18.33
N PHE A 227 5.90 -2.44 -17.02
CA PHE A 227 6.93 -2.10 -16.04
C PHE A 227 6.78 -2.95 -14.77
N PRO A 228 7.35 -4.18 -14.74
CA PRO A 228 7.28 -5.04 -13.55
C PRO A 228 8.06 -4.40 -12.40
N ASN A 229 7.43 -4.29 -11.22
CA ASN A 229 8.01 -3.56 -10.10
C ASN A 229 7.89 -4.31 -8.78
N GLY A 230 7.04 -3.92 -7.83
CA GLY A 230 6.87 -4.66 -6.59
C GLY A 230 6.44 -6.11 -6.83
N ILE A 231 6.90 -7.00 -5.95
CA ILE A 231 6.67 -8.44 -6.05
C ILE A 231 6.48 -9.03 -4.66
N MET A 232 5.50 -9.92 -4.50
CA MET A 232 5.19 -10.50 -3.19
C MET A 232 4.57 -11.89 -3.31
N LEU A 233 4.80 -12.73 -2.29
CA LEU A 233 4.19 -14.04 -2.15
C LEU A 233 2.86 -13.95 -1.40
N SER A 234 1.91 -14.83 -1.72
CA SER A 234 0.76 -15.06 -0.84
C SER A 234 1.22 -15.54 0.55
N PRO A 235 0.39 -15.40 1.60
CA PRO A 235 0.76 -15.82 2.96
C PRO A 235 1.22 -17.29 3.06
N ASP A 236 0.62 -18.15 2.25
CA ASP A 236 0.95 -19.58 2.18
C ASP A 236 2.05 -19.91 1.14
N GLN A 237 2.57 -18.89 0.46
CA GLN A 237 3.60 -18.96 -0.58
C GLN A 237 3.23 -19.84 -1.78
N THR A 238 1.94 -19.97 -2.08
CA THR A 238 1.43 -20.72 -3.24
C THR A 238 1.24 -19.84 -4.47
N LEU A 239 1.06 -18.53 -4.27
CA LEU A 239 0.90 -17.54 -5.33
C LEU A 239 2.04 -16.53 -5.30
N LEU A 240 2.38 -16.02 -6.48
CA LEU A 240 3.26 -14.87 -6.67
C LEU A 240 2.45 -13.72 -7.26
N THR A 241 2.57 -12.53 -6.70
CA THR A 241 1.96 -11.31 -7.22
C THR A 241 3.01 -10.33 -7.71
N VAL A 242 2.76 -9.69 -8.85
CA VAL A 242 3.70 -8.75 -9.50
C VAL A 242 2.95 -7.48 -9.91
N ALA A 243 3.42 -6.32 -9.47
CA ALA A 243 2.88 -5.03 -9.92
C ALA A 243 3.39 -4.73 -11.33
N ASP A 244 2.46 -4.29 -12.19
CA ASP A 244 2.82 -3.63 -13.44
C ASP A 244 2.53 -2.13 -13.31
N SER A 245 3.56 -1.34 -12.98
CA SER A 245 3.44 0.06 -12.55
C SER A 245 2.78 0.95 -13.60
N ARG A 246 2.93 0.62 -14.89
CA ARG A 246 2.37 1.38 -16.02
C ARG A 246 0.95 0.93 -16.39
N SER A 247 0.35 0.09 -15.56
CA SER A 247 -1.02 -0.38 -15.67
C SER A 247 -1.80 -0.14 -14.37
N LYS A 248 -3.07 -0.56 -14.33
CA LYS A 248 -3.91 -0.59 -13.12
C LYS A 248 -3.93 -1.96 -12.43
N TRP A 249 -3.00 -2.85 -12.77
CA TRP A 249 -3.04 -4.25 -12.35
C TRP A 249 -1.84 -4.63 -11.50
N VAL A 250 -2.13 -5.35 -10.42
CA VAL A 250 -1.19 -6.33 -9.86
C VAL A 250 -1.65 -7.70 -10.34
N TRP A 251 -0.75 -8.41 -10.99
CA TRP A 251 -0.98 -9.75 -11.52
C TRP A 251 -0.79 -10.79 -10.43
N SER A 252 -1.46 -11.94 -10.59
CA SER A 252 -1.28 -13.10 -9.72
C SER A 252 -0.97 -14.33 -10.56
N PHE A 253 -0.06 -15.15 -10.05
CA PHE A 253 0.40 -16.40 -10.68
C PHE A 253 0.38 -17.52 -9.66
N GLN A 254 0.07 -18.74 -10.08
CA GLN A 254 0.35 -19.94 -9.30
C GLN A 254 1.82 -20.32 -9.45
N ILE A 255 2.47 -20.68 -8.35
CA ILE A 255 3.87 -21.13 -8.37
C ILE A 255 3.91 -22.62 -8.67
N GLY A 256 4.57 -22.98 -9.76
CA GLY A 256 4.80 -24.37 -10.16
C GLY A 256 5.88 -25.06 -9.31
N PRO A 257 5.97 -26.40 -9.35
CA PRO A 257 6.93 -27.17 -8.55
C PRO A 257 8.41 -26.82 -8.79
N ASP A 258 8.73 -26.26 -9.95
CA ASP A 258 10.07 -25.83 -10.37
C ASP A 258 10.31 -24.33 -10.19
N GLY A 259 9.40 -23.62 -9.52
CA GLY A 259 9.42 -22.16 -9.33
C GLY A 259 8.93 -21.34 -10.54
N GLY A 260 8.53 -22.00 -11.63
CA GLY A 260 7.86 -21.37 -12.77
C GLY A 260 6.50 -20.79 -12.40
N LEU A 261 5.97 -19.93 -13.26
CA LEU A 261 4.69 -19.25 -13.04
C LEU A 261 3.62 -19.82 -13.97
N LEU A 262 2.49 -20.21 -13.39
CA LEU A 262 1.35 -20.84 -14.06
C LEU A 262 0.10 -19.96 -13.90
N ASN A 263 -0.84 -20.06 -14.84
CA ASN A 263 -2.18 -19.46 -14.75
C ASN A 263 -2.16 -17.96 -14.39
N GLY A 264 -1.24 -17.21 -15.01
CA GLY A 264 -1.07 -15.78 -14.79
C GLY A 264 -2.29 -14.97 -15.24
N GLN A 265 -2.78 -14.09 -14.37
CA GLN A 265 -3.91 -13.22 -14.69
C GLN A 265 -3.80 -11.84 -14.03
N PRO A 266 -4.33 -10.78 -14.67
CA PRO A 266 -4.56 -9.51 -14.00
C PRO A 266 -5.59 -9.73 -12.90
N PHE A 267 -5.21 -9.53 -11.63
CA PHE A 267 -6.04 -9.95 -10.49
C PHE A 267 -6.51 -8.78 -9.65
N TYR A 268 -5.58 -8.01 -9.07
CA TYR A 268 -5.95 -6.82 -8.29
C TYR A 268 -6.11 -5.62 -9.22
N ARG A 269 -7.35 -5.15 -9.38
CA ARG A 269 -7.63 -3.91 -10.10
C ARG A 269 -7.48 -2.73 -9.17
N LEU A 270 -6.37 -2.01 -9.29
CA LEU A 270 -6.07 -0.84 -8.47
C LEU A 270 -6.87 0.38 -8.92
N GLU A 271 -7.18 1.25 -7.97
CA GLU A 271 -7.77 2.56 -8.24
C GLU A 271 -6.71 3.49 -8.83
N THR A 272 -7.10 4.27 -9.84
CA THR A 272 -6.24 5.26 -10.48
C THR A 272 -6.84 6.65 -10.32
N ASN A 273 -6.08 7.69 -10.67
CA ASN A 273 -6.66 9.03 -10.81
C ASN A 273 -7.41 9.15 -12.15
N ASP A 274 -8.26 10.16 -12.29
CA ASP A 274 -9.06 10.34 -13.51
C ASP A 274 -8.21 10.65 -14.76
N GLN A 275 -6.97 11.08 -14.56
CA GLN A 275 -6.05 11.51 -15.61
C GLN A 275 -5.11 10.40 -16.10
N SER A 276 -5.17 9.20 -15.52
CA SER A 276 -4.28 8.10 -15.84
C SER A 276 -4.95 6.74 -15.70
N SER A 277 -4.63 5.83 -16.61
CA SER A 277 -4.95 4.40 -16.48
C SER A 277 -3.87 3.61 -15.76
N ALA A 278 -2.74 4.25 -15.40
CA ALA A 278 -1.66 3.68 -14.63
C ALA A 278 -1.80 4.02 -13.14
N SER A 279 -1.72 2.99 -12.30
CA SER A 279 -1.74 3.11 -10.84
C SER A 279 -0.42 3.63 -10.26
N SER A 280 0.68 3.46 -11.01
CA SER A 280 2.04 3.62 -10.48
C SER A 280 2.27 2.71 -9.27
N ALA A 281 1.75 1.49 -9.32
CA ALA A 281 2.00 0.47 -8.32
C ALA A 281 3.50 0.20 -8.23
N ASP A 282 4.07 0.39 -7.04
CA ASP A 282 5.48 0.22 -6.79
C ASP A 282 5.67 -0.95 -5.84
N GLY A 283 6.36 -0.79 -4.72
CA GLY A 283 6.52 -1.83 -3.71
C GLY A 283 5.24 -2.22 -2.97
N MET A 284 5.21 -3.46 -2.48
CA MET A 284 4.03 -4.09 -1.88
C MET A 284 4.39 -5.10 -0.79
N THR A 285 3.42 -5.40 0.07
CA THR A 285 3.52 -6.46 1.08
C THR A 285 2.15 -7.12 1.29
N MET A 286 2.08 -8.19 2.09
CA MET A 286 0.84 -8.84 2.47
C MET A 286 0.74 -9.06 3.98
N ASP A 287 -0.49 -9.14 4.49
CA ASP A 287 -0.76 -9.52 5.87
C ASP A 287 -1.13 -11.00 6.03
N THR A 288 -1.18 -11.48 7.27
CA THR A 288 -1.50 -12.87 7.62
C THR A 288 -2.89 -13.32 7.22
N GLU A 289 -3.80 -12.39 6.89
CA GLU A 289 -5.13 -12.71 6.39
C GLU A 289 -5.24 -12.66 4.87
N GLY A 290 -4.13 -12.44 4.16
CA GLY A 290 -4.07 -12.45 2.69
C GLY A 290 -4.57 -11.18 2.03
N TYR A 291 -4.53 -10.02 2.72
CA TYR A 291 -4.73 -8.75 2.04
C TYR A 291 -3.41 -8.24 1.47
N LEU A 292 -3.47 -7.73 0.24
CA LEU A 292 -2.36 -7.04 -0.40
C LEU A 292 -2.33 -5.57 0.00
N TRP A 293 -1.17 -5.09 0.40
CA TRP A 293 -0.89 -3.69 0.70
C TRP A 293 0.10 -3.18 -0.34
N VAL A 294 -0.33 -2.29 -1.23
CA VAL A 294 0.49 -1.84 -2.37
C VAL A 294 0.55 -0.33 -2.45
N THR A 295 1.77 0.19 -2.59
CA THR A 295 2.01 1.62 -2.78
C THR A 295 1.59 2.04 -4.19
N THR A 296 0.88 3.15 -4.31
CA THR A 296 0.38 3.67 -5.59
C THR A 296 0.38 5.20 -5.60
N ASN A 297 0.11 5.81 -6.75
CA ASN A 297 0.00 7.27 -6.86
C ASN A 297 -1.11 7.87 -5.96
N THR A 298 -2.20 7.14 -5.76
CA THR A 298 -3.36 7.59 -4.98
C THR A 298 -3.19 7.41 -3.47
N GLY A 299 -2.25 6.56 -3.05
CA GLY A 299 -2.02 6.19 -1.65
C GLY A 299 -1.57 4.75 -1.49
N LEU A 300 -1.57 4.26 -0.25
CA LEU A 300 -1.37 2.85 0.04
C LEU A 300 -2.71 2.13 -0.10
N GLN A 301 -2.90 1.39 -1.20
CA GLN A 301 -4.13 0.64 -1.46
C GLN A 301 -4.06 -0.73 -0.79
N ILE A 302 -5.18 -1.13 -0.20
CA ILE A 302 -5.34 -2.40 0.50
C ILE A 302 -6.40 -3.21 -0.23
N CYS A 303 -6.02 -4.38 -0.73
CA CYS A 303 -6.90 -5.27 -1.47
C CYS A 303 -7.21 -6.53 -0.68
N ASP A 304 -8.47 -6.98 -0.69
CA ASP A 304 -8.86 -8.24 -0.06
C ASP A 304 -8.49 -9.47 -0.92
N GLN A 305 -8.67 -10.67 -0.37
CA GLN A 305 -8.33 -11.93 -1.05
C GLN A 305 -9.05 -12.10 -2.41
N PRO A 306 -10.31 -11.68 -2.60
CA PRO A 306 -10.95 -11.65 -3.93
C PRO A 306 -10.44 -10.58 -4.91
N GLY A 307 -9.48 -9.74 -4.52
CA GLY A 307 -8.83 -8.78 -5.42
C GLY A 307 -9.45 -7.36 -5.42
N ARG A 308 -10.38 -7.05 -4.51
CA ARG A 308 -11.06 -5.75 -4.44
C ARG A 308 -10.25 -4.79 -3.58
N VAL A 309 -10.04 -3.55 -4.06
CA VAL A 309 -9.53 -2.48 -3.19
C VAL A 309 -10.60 -2.14 -2.14
N THR A 310 -10.31 -2.44 -0.88
CA THR A 310 -11.19 -2.23 0.28
C THR A 310 -10.87 -0.95 1.05
N ALA A 311 -9.62 -0.49 0.95
CA ALA A 311 -9.15 0.71 1.62
C ALA A 311 -8.00 1.38 0.85
N ILE A 312 -7.89 2.70 0.99
CA ILE A 312 -6.76 3.51 0.53
C ILE A 312 -6.35 4.43 1.67
N LEU A 313 -5.14 4.23 2.19
CA LEU A 313 -4.57 5.12 3.18
C LEU A 313 -3.95 6.32 2.47
N ASN A 314 -4.34 7.51 2.92
CA ASN A 314 -3.79 8.76 2.39
C ASN A 314 -2.27 8.79 2.62
N LYS A 315 -1.56 9.40 1.68
CA LYS A 315 -0.10 9.57 1.77
C LYS A 315 0.26 10.47 2.95
N PRO A 316 1.40 10.22 3.62
CA PRO A 316 1.88 11.07 4.72
C PRO A 316 2.32 12.46 4.23
N GLN A 317 2.65 12.58 2.94
CA GLN A 317 3.08 13.82 2.30
C GLN A 317 2.69 13.85 0.81
N PRO A 318 2.76 15.03 0.14
CA PRO A 318 2.70 15.10 -1.32
C PRO A 318 3.84 14.29 -1.97
N GLY A 319 3.60 13.76 -3.18
CA GLY A 319 4.55 12.88 -3.87
C GLY A 319 4.14 11.40 -3.86
N SER A 320 5.00 10.53 -4.36
CA SER A 320 4.73 9.09 -4.47
C SER A 320 5.22 8.33 -3.24
N LEU A 321 4.47 7.31 -2.85
CA LEU A 321 5.00 6.22 -2.03
C LEU A 321 5.81 5.30 -2.97
N SER A 322 6.93 4.80 -2.49
CA SER A 322 7.82 3.89 -3.26
C SER A 322 7.66 2.45 -2.81
N ASN A 323 7.58 2.19 -1.51
CA ASN A 323 7.53 0.81 -1.02
C ASN A 323 6.92 0.73 0.39
N VAL A 324 6.59 -0.49 0.84
CA VAL A 324 5.88 -0.74 2.11
C VAL A 324 6.27 -2.10 2.72
N VAL A 325 6.41 -2.14 4.04
CA VAL A 325 6.60 -3.38 4.80
C VAL A 325 5.89 -3.31 6.16
N PHE A 326 5.52 -4.45 6.72
CA PHE A 326 5.18 -4.55 8.14
C PHE A 326 6.44 -4.76 8.97
N ALA A 327 6.60 -4.02 10.08
CA ALA A 327 7.72 -4.20 10.99
C ALA A 327 7.34 -3.92 12.46
N GLY A 328 8.33 -3.96 13.35
CA GLY A 328 8.15 -3.98 14.79
C GLY A 328 7.97 -5.40 15.33
N LYS A 329 8.16 -5.59 16.64
CA LYS A 329 8.15 -6.90 17.30
C LYS A 329 6.89 -7.73 17.04
N GLU A 330 5.74 -7.07 16.88
CA GLU A 330 4.44 -7.69 16.62
C GLU A 330 4.05 -7.73 15.14
N LEU A 331 4.89 -7.18 14.25
CA LEU A 331 4.63 -7.00 12.82
C LEU A 331 3.29 -6.30 12.52
N ASP A 332 2.89 -5.35 13.36
CA ASP A 332 1.58 -4.69 13.31
C ASP A 332 1.66 -3.18 13.04
N THR A 333 2.82 -2.76 12.53
CA THR A 333 3.09 -1.39 12.14
C THR A 333 3.57 -1.41 10.70
N VAL A 334 2.86 -0.70 9.83
CA VAL A 334 3.30 -0.53 8.43
C VAL A 334 4.31 0.61 8.37
N TYR A 335 5.38 0.39 7.63
CA TYR A 335 6.39 1.38 7.29
C TYR A 335 6.32 1.62 5.79
N VAL A 336 6.35 2.89 5.38
CA VAL A 336 6.36 3.28 3.97
C VAL A 336 7.56 4.16 3.67
N THR A 337 8.16 3.96 2.51
CA THR A 337 9.18 4.84 1.95
C THR A 337 8.51 5.83 1.00
N ALA A 338 8.87 7.10 1.07
CA ALA A 338 8.18 8.20 0.40
C ALA A 338 9.13 9.35 0.08
N GLY A 339 9.71 9.36 -1.12
CA GLY A 339 10.66 10.39 -1.54
C GLY A 339 11.92 10.34 -0.67
N ASP A 340 12.20 11.40 0.08
CA ASP A 340 13.35 11.55 0.97
C ASP A 340 13.10 11.06 2.41
N LYS A 341 11.95 10.41 2.68
CA LYS A 341 11.49 10.10 4.04
C LYS A 341 10.93 8.70 4.21
N VAL A 342 10.99 8.21 5.45
CA VAL A 342 10.33 6.99 5.91
C VAL A 342 9.28 7.37 6.95
N PHE A 343 8.09 6.81 6.82
CA PHE A 343 6.99 6.98 7.77
C PHE A 343 6.52 5.64 8.30
N ARG A 344 5.90 5.64 9.48
CA ARG A 344 5.23 4.47 10.04
C ARG A 344 3.81 4.77 10.47
N ARG A 345 2.97 3.75 10.52
CA ARG A 345 1.60 3.85 11.05
C ARG A 345 1.18 2.55 11.70
N LYS A 346 0.62 2.63 12.90
CA LYS A 346 0.06 1.48 13.61
C LYS A 346 -1.22 1.01 12.93
N VAL A 347 -1.37 -0.29 12.75
CA VAL A 347 -2.53 -0.93 12.10
C VAL A 347 -3.05 -2.10 12.94
N ASN A 348 -4.27 -2.55 12.67
CA ASN A 348 -4.91 -3.67 13.37
C ASN A 348 -4.75 -4.99 12.59
N ARG A 349 -3.57 -5.18 11.99
CA ARG A 349 -3.23 -6.29 11.11
C ARG A 349 -1.80 -6.74 11.36
N LYS A 350 -1.49 -8.01 11.09
CA LYS A 350 -0.15 -8.57 11.24
C LYS A 350 0.47 -8.89 9.89
N GLY A 351 1.71 -8.47 9.70
CA GLY A 351 2.50 -8.76 8.51
C GLY A 351 3.03 -10.19 8.46
N LEU A 352 3.72 -10.49 7.36
CA LEU A 352 4.34 -11.77 7.10
C LEU A 352 5.85 -11.68 7.17
N THR A 353 6.48 -12.83 7.42
CA THR A 353 7.91 -13.03 7.22
C THR A 353 8.12 -14.24 6.32
N PRO A 354 9.18 -14.24 5.49
CA PRO A 354 9.36 -15.30 4.50
C PRO A 354 9.62 -16.69 5.09
N TRP A 355 10.09 -16.80 6.34
CA TRP A 355 10.31 -18.08 7.03
C TRP A 355 9.07 -18.62 7.77
N SER A 356 7.95 -17.91 7.78
CA SER A 356 6.74 -18.33 8.50
C SER A 356 5.49 -18.22 7.62
N PRO A 357 5.36 -19.08 6.58
CA PRO A 357 4.14 -19.17 5.81
C PRO A 357 2.93 -19.52 6.69
N VAL A 358 1.81 -18.87 6.40
CA VAL A 358 0.54 -19.04 7.10
C VAL A 358 -0.56 -19.27 6.08
N LYS A 359 -1.43 -20.25 6.32
CA LYS A 359 -2.63 -20.42 5.52
C LYS A 359 -3.62 -19.29 5.86
N PRO A 360 -3.98 -18.41 4.91
CA PRO A 360 -4.93 -17.35 5.19
C PRO A 360 -6.31 -17.95 5.52
N PRO A 361 -7.14 -17.23 6.30
CA PRO A 361 -8.51 -17.65 6.55
C PRO A 361 -9.28 -17.69 5.23
N LYS A 362 -10.34 -18.51 5.17
CA LYS A 362 -11.23 -18.53 4.00
C LYS A 362 -11.77 -17.10 3.75
N PRO A 363 -11.78 -16.62 2.49
CA PRO A 363 -12.33 -15.31 2.18
C PRO A 363 -13.76 -15.18 2.70
N GLY A 364 -14.03 -14.11 3.45
CA GLY A 364 -15.41 -13.68 3.72
C GLY A 364 -15.94 -13.02 2.45
N LEU A 365 -16.90 -13.67 1.78
CA LEU A 365 -17.53 -13.15 0.57
C LEU A 365 -18.49 -12.00 0.88
#